data_AF-A0A955NJB3-F1
#
_entry.id   AF-A0A955NJB3-F1
#
_cell.length_a   1.000
_cell.length_b   1.000
_cell.length_c   1.000
_cell.angle_alpha   90.00
_cell.angle_beta   90.00
_cell.angle_gamma   90.00
#
_symmetry.space_group_name_H-M   'P 1'
#
loop_
_entity.id
_entity.type
_entity.pdbx_description
1 polymer ?
#
loop_
_entity_poly.entity_id
_entity_poly.type
_entity_poly.pdbx_seq_one_letter_code
_entity_poly.pdbx_strand_id
1 'polypeptide(L)'
;MKLRDIGWIWEGQGLDPGVFPSIFGVGEGAEYFGLDRVQFMFHPNNDLEMRKLSDKKEVVCDISKWKFYNPPQGGTAHQVDSSLESVAREAENVSRLSTNYPNITGAIHDDMKGLVEKSKISVNQYGKIYDALKKHNPNLKLWSVVYTHELDAEVWAGFTPFMDIINLWVWKSEDLVNLEEDLDRCRMIFPDKPINLGCYLRDYTLVAPVPMDRLKHQW
;
A
#
# COMPACT_ATOMS: atom_id res chain seq x y z
N MET A 1 2.16 -15.30 18.49
CA MET A 1 1.37 -14.21 17.90
C MET A 1 0.66 -14.78 16.69
N LYS A 2 -0.66 -14.57 16.50
CA LYS A 2 -1.39 -15.13 15.35
C LYS A 2 -1.47 -14.09 14.23
N LEU A 3 -1.53 -14.52 12.96
CA LEU A 3 -1.67 -13.61 11.81
C LEU A 3 -2.87 -12.67 11.99
N ARG A 4 -4.02 -13.14 12.47
CA ARG A 4 -5.17 -12.29 12.82
C ARG A 4 -4.85 -11.11 13.73
N ASP A 5 -3.93 -11.29 14.67
CA ASP A 5 -3.64 -10.28 15.68
C ASP A 5 -2.74 -9.16 15.14
N ILE A 6 -2.05 -9.40 14.01
CA ILE A 6 -1.02 -8.50 13.44
C ILE A 6 -1.06 -8.33 11.92
N GLY A 7 -1.97 -8.99 11.22
CA GLY A 7 -2.05 -8.98 9.77
C GLY A 7 -2.96 -7.87 9.28
N TRP A 8 -2.63 -7.36 8.09
CA TRP A 8 -3.51 -6.54 7.28
C TRP A 8 -3.81 -7.32 6.00
N ILE A 9 -5.02 -7.18 5.49
CA ILE A 9 -5.37 -7.65 4.15
C ILE A 9 -5.27 -6.49 3.16
N TRP A 10 -4.73 -6.76 1.97
CA TRP A 10 -4.83 -5.86 0.83
C TRP A 10 -6.27 -5.88 0.31
N GLU A 11 -7.00 -4.81 0.57
CA GLU A 11 -8.44 -4.70 0.32
C GLU A 11 -8.71 -3.72 -0.82
N GLY A 12 -9.05 -4.27 -1.97
CA GLY A 12 -9.42 -3.48 -3.13
C GLY A 12 -9.35 -4.28 -4.40
N GLN A 13 -10.08 -3.83 -5.42
CA GLN A 13 -10.07 -4.48 -6.72
C GLN A 13 -9.41 -3.57 -7.76
N GLY A 14 -8.18 -3.92 -8.15
CA GLY A 14 -7.55 -3.40 -9.37
C GLY A 14 -8.16 -4.02 -10.63
N LEU A 15 -7.84 -3.47 -11.81
CA LEU A 15 -8.18 -4.09 -13.10
C LEU A 15 -6.91 -4.60 -13.78
N ASP A 16 -6.25 -5.56 -13.15
CA ASP A 16 -5.03 -6.16 -13.69
C ASP A 16 -5.32 -7.25 -14.72
N PRO A 17 -4.45 -7.41 -15.73
CA PRO A 17 -4.57 -8.51 -16.69
C PRO A 17 -4.68 -9.88 -15.99
N GLY A 18 -5.71 -10.64 -16.38
CA GLY A 18 -5.96 -11.98 -15.82
C GLY A 18 -6.49 -12.00 -14.39
N VAL A 19 -6.84 -10.84 -13.80
CA VAL A 19 -7.59 -10.76 -12.55
C VAL A 19 -9.07 -10.55 -12.87
N PHE A 20 -9.89 -11.53 -12.55
CA PHE A 20 -11.34 -11.41 -12.70
C PHE A 20 -11.92 -10.55 -11.58
N PRO A 21 -13.08 -9.91 -11.82
CA PRO A 21 -13.77 -9.20 -10.76
C PRO A 21 -14.00 -10.08 -9.53
N SER A 22 -13.72 -9.53 -8.37
CA SER A 22 -13.93 -10.18 -7.09
C SER A 22 -15.40 -10.02 -6.69
N ILE A 23 -15.94 -11.05 -6.04
CA ILE A 23 -17.22 -10.94 -5.32
C ILE A 23 -17.06 -10.30 -3.94
N PHE A 24 -15.82 -10.20 -3.45
CA PHE A 24 -15.47 -9.56 -2.19
C PHE A 24 -14.95 -8.14 -2.45
N GLY A 25 -15.34 -7.16 -1.62
CA GLY A 25 -14.72 -5.85 -1.63
C GLY A 25 -15.08 -4.95 -0.45
N VAL A 26 -14.12 -4.07 -0.11
CA VAL A 26 -14.25 -3.06 0.97
C VAL A 26 -14.55 -3.74 2.31
N GLY A 27 -13.62 -4.57 2.78
CA GLY A 27 -13.60 -5.16 4.12
C GLY A 27 -14.03 -6.61 4.22
N GLU A 28 -14.64 -7.17 3.17
CA GLU A 28 -15.11 -8.57 3.13
C GLU A 28 -13.97 -9.58 3.01
N GLY A 29 -12.84 -9.23 2.39
CA GLY A 29 -11.64 -10.06 2.40
C GLY A 29 -11.04 -10.16 3.82
N ALA A 30 -11.10 -9.08 4.60
CA ALA A 30 -10.72 -9.09 6.01
C ALA A 30 -11.54 -10.14 6.78
N GLU A 31 -12.87 -10.13 6.59
CA GLU A 31 -13.76 -11.14 7.19
C GLU A 31 -13.44 -12.56 6.72
N TYR A 32 -13.23 -12.75 5.41
CA TYR A 32 -12.90 -14.04 4.83
C TYR A 32 -11.62 -14.64 5.41
N PHE A 33 -10.56 -13.84 5.56
CA PHE A 33 -9.29 -14.28 6.15
C PHE A 33 -9.27 -14.23 7.68
N GLY A 34 -10.36 -13.77 8.32
CA GLY A 34 -10.45 -13.59 9.76
C GLY A 34 -9.47 -12.56 10.28
N LEU A 35 -9.26 -11.46 9.55
CA LEU A 35 -8.41 -10.31 9.87
C LEU A 35 -9.29 -9.09 10.18
N ASP A 36 -8.82 -8.23 11.07
CA ASP A 36 -9.55 -7.01 11.47
C ASP A 36 -8.87 -5.72 11.00
N ARG A 37 -7.83 -5.82 10.18
CA ARG A 37 -7.09 -4.67 9.65
C ARG A 37 -6.97 -4.73 8.15
N VAL A 38 -7.05 -3.56 7.51
CA VAL A 38 -7.16 -3.44 6.07
C VAL A 38 -6.18 -2.38 5.54
N GLN A 39 -5.46 -2.72 4.48
CA GLN A 39 -4.85 -1.76 3.57
C GLN A 39 -5.88 -1.50 2.47
N PHE A 40 -6.49 -0.33 2.46
CA PHE A 40 -7.60 0.01 1.59
C PHE A 40 -7.11 0.61 0.28
N MET A 41 -7.17 -0.17 -0.79
CA MET A 41 -6.50 0.03 -2.07
C MET A 41 -7.51 0.21 -3.21
N PHE A 42 -7.11 0.89 -4.29
CA PHE A 42 -7.87 0.96 -5.55
C PHE A 42 -9.30 1.53 -5.45
N HIS A 43 -9.64 2.19 -4.35
CA HIS A 43 -10.95 2.79 -4.14
C HIS A 43 -10.83 4.27 -3.76
N PRO A 44 -11.90 5.08 -3.96
CA PRO A 44 -11.96 6.44 -3.45
C PRO A 44 -11.93 6.46 -1.92
N ASN A 45 -11.19 7.39 -1.33
CA ASN A 45 -11.32 7.66 0.11
C ASN A 45 -12.46 8.68 0.30
N ASN A 46 -13.64 8.20 0.68
CA ASN A 46 -14.76 9.08 1.01
C ASN A 46 -15.59 8.50 2.17
N ASP A 47 -16.55 9.27 2.67
CA ASP A 47 -17.36 8.92 3.84
C ASP A 47 -18.11 7.58 3.73
N LEU A 48 -18.57 7.19 2.55
CA LEU A 48 -19.31 5.94 2.38
C LEU A 48 -18.39 4.72 2.60
N GLU A 49 -17.23 4.71 1.98
CA GLU A 49 -16.21 3.67 2.06
C GLU A 49 -15.64 3.60 3.48
N MET A 50 -15.33 4.74 4.10
CA MET A 50 -14.82 4.77 5.48
C MET A 50 -15.87 4.30 6.48
N ARG A 51 -17.16 4.61 6.25
CA ARG A 51 -18.26 4.06 7.08
C ARG A 51 -18.37 2.54 6.93
N LYS A 52 -18.20 2.00 5.72
CA LYS A 52 -18.24 0.55 5.49
C LYS A 52 -17.11 -0.17 6.24
N LEU A 53 -15.96 0.48 6.43
CA LEU A 53 -14.81 -0.06 7.16
C LEU A 53 -14.79 0.34 8.65
N SER A 54 -15.83 0.99 9.18
CA SER A 54 -15.81 1.55 10.55
C SER A 54 -15.79 0.49 11.66
N ASP A 55 -16.15 -0.75 11.33
CA ASP A 55 -16.06 -1.91 12.22
C ASP A 55 -14.65 -2.52 12.29
N LYS A 56 -13.77 -2.17 11.33
CA LYS A 56 -12.40 -2.68 11.29
C LYS A 56 -11.55 -1.98 12.35
N LYS A 57 -10.61 -2.73 12.93
CA LYS A 57 -9.70 -2.24 13.97
C LYS A 57 -8.75 -1.17 13.45
N GLU A 58 -8.31 -1.32 12.20
CA GLU A 58 -7.33 -0.43 11.61
C GLU A 58 -7.48 -0.37 10.09
N VAL A 59 -7.46 0.85 9.54
CA VAL A 59 -7.56 1.14 8.11
C VAL A 59 -6.37 2.00 7.71
N VAL A 60 -5.61 1.54 6.71
CA VAL A 60 -4.53 2.30 6.07
C VAL A 60 -4.96 2.59 4.64
N CYS A 61 -5.16 3.87 4.30
CA CYS A 61 -5.77 4.26 3.03
C CYS A 61 -4.74 4.53 1.93
N ASP A 62 -4.98 4.01 0.74
CA ASP A 62 -4.16 4.30 -0.44
C ASP A 62 -4.23 5.77 -0.87
N ILE A 63 -3.05 6.35 -1.08
CA ILE A 63 -2.87 7.70 -1.63
C ILE A 63 -2.24 7.69 -3.03
N SER A 64 -1.80 6.54 -3.53
CA SER A 64 -1.31 6.32 -4.89
C SER A 64 -2.50 6.18 -5.84
N LYS A 65 -3.10 7.30 -6.26
CA LYS A 65 -4.42 7.21 -6.88
C LYS A 65 -4.46 6.62 -8.29
N TRP A 66 -4.89 5.36 -8.33
CA TRP A 66 -5.57 4.72 -9.44
C TRP A 66 -6.94 5.39 -9.65
N LYS A 67 -7.11 6.04 -10.81
CA LYS A 67 -8.34 6.74 -11.21
C LYS A 67 -9.08 5.86 -12.21
N PHE A 68 -10.36 5.62 -11.96
CA PHE A 68 -11.23 4.84 -12.83
C PHE A 68 -12.07 5.76 -13.72
N TYR A 69 -12.29 5.34 -14.97
CA TYR A 69 -13.09 6.09 -15.93
C TYR A 69 -13.77 5.15 -16.93
N ASN A 70 -14.82 5.65 -17.59
CA ASN A 70 -15.51 4.93 -18.66
C ASN A 70 -14.89 5.36 -20.00
N PRO A 71 -14.14 4.48 -20.70
CA PRO A 71 -13.57 4.83 -21.98
C PRO A 71 -14.66 4.88 -23.08
N PRO A 72 -14.45 5.58 -24.21
CA PRO A 72 -15.44 5.70 -25.27
C PRO A 72 -15.95 4.37 -25.85
N GLN A 73 -15.10 3.34 -25.85
CA GLN A 73 -15.44 1.99 -26.28
C GLN A 73 -16.32 1.20 -25.27
N GLY A 74 -16.65 1.79 -24.11
CA GLY A 74 -17.42 1.15 -23.04
C GLY A 74 -16.56 0.36 -22.05
N GLY A 75 -17.19 -0.04 -20.94
CA GLY A 75 -16.53 -0.73 -19.82
C GLY A 75 -15.92 0.22 -18.79
N THR A 76 -14.97 -0.29 -18.01
CA THR A 76 -14.22 0.49 -17.01
C THR A 76 -12.73 0.35 -17.28
N ALA A 77 -12.03 1.48 -17.31
CA ALA A 77 -10.59 1.56 -17.41
C ALA A 77 -10.03 2.28 -16.18
N HIS A 78 -8.72 2.17 -15.96
CA HIS A 78 -8.04 2.93 -14.92
C HIS A 78 -6.75 3.55 -15.45
N GLN A 79 -6.26 4.55 -14.72
CA GLN A 79 -4.93 5.12 -14.91
C GLN A 79 -4.35 5.56 -13.57
N VAL A 80 -3.03 5.53 -13.43
CA VAL A 80 -2.36 6.09 -12.25
C VAL A 80 -2.14 7.58 -12.44
N ASP A 81 -2.62 8.38 -11.49
CA ASP A 81 -2.27 9.79 -11.32
C ASP A 81 -1.30 9.95 -10.15
N SER A 82 -0.01 9.85 -10.44
CA SER A 82 1.08 9.98 -9.48
C SER A 82 1.59 11.41 -9.32
N SER A 83 0.86 12.41 -9.84
CA SER A 83 1.28 13.81 -9.71
C SER A 83 1.37 14.24 -8.25
N LEU A 84 2.37 15.05 -7.92
CA LEU A 84 2.57 15.58 -6.55
C LEU A 84 1.27 16.17 -5.98
N GLU A 85 0.55 16.95 -6.79
CA GLU A 85 -0.70 17.60 -6.37
C GLU A 85 -1.77 16.57 -6.03
N SER A 86 -1.93 15.53 -6.85
CA SER A 86 -2.98 14.52 -6.64
C SER A 86 -2.70 13.67 -5.42
N VAL A 87 -1.45 13.21 -5.25
CA VAL A 87 -1.05 12.40 -4.08
C VAL A 87 -1.11 13.23 -2.79
N ALA A 88 -0.64 14.49 -2.80
CA ALA A 88 -0.72 15.36 -1.63
C ALA A 88 -2.16 15.72 -1.26
N ARG A 89 -3.02 16.00 -2.24
CA ARG A 89 -4.46 16.23 -2.01
C ARG A 89 -5.13 15.01 -1.41
N GLU A 90 -4.76 13.81 -1.86
CA GLU A 90 -5.30 12.59 -1.30
C GLU A 90 -4.81 12.32 0.14
N ALA A 91 -3.52 12.55 0.39
CA ALA A 91 -2.96 12.48 1.73
C ALA A 91 -3.70 13.43 2.70
N GLU A 92 -3.94 14.68 2.30
CA GLU A 92 -4.75 15.62 3.09
C GLU A 92 -6.20 15.14 3.28
N ASN A 93 -6.80 14.53 2.25
CA ASN A 93 -8.14 13.96 2.33
C ASN A 93 -8.22 12.84 3.38
N VAL A 94 -7.26 11.91 3.38
CA VAL A 94 -7.14 10.86 4.42
C VAL A 94 -6.94 11.48 5.79
N SER A 95 -6.09 12.52 5.90
CA SER A 95 -5.89 13.29 7.13
C SER A 95 -7.21 13.79 7.69
N ARG A 96 -8.03 14.44 6.85
CA ARG A 96 -9.35 14.96 7.22
C ARG A 96 -10.34 13.86 7.56
N LEU A 97 -10.40 12.77 6.80
CA LEU A 97 -11.30 11.65 7.09
C LEU A 97 -10.99 11.03 8.46
N SER A 98 -9.73 10.92 8.83
CA SER A 98 -9.33 10.34 10.12
C SER A 98 -9.86 11.08 11.34
N THR A 99 -10.30 12.34 11.21
CA THR A 99 -10.91 13.08 12.32
C THR A 99 -12.32 12.57 12.65
N ASN A 100 -12.99 11.93 11.68
CA ASN A 100 -14.33 11.37 11.83
C ASN A 100 -14.30 9.84 11.97
N TYR A 101 -13.26 9.19 11.44
CA TYR A 101 -13.07 7.74 11.46
C TYR A 101 -11.76 7.41 12.18
N PRO A 102 -11.79 7.25 13.52
CA PRO A 102 -10.58 7.12 14.34
C PRO A 102 -9.81 5.81 14.12
N ASN A 103 -10.41 4.83 13.43
CA ASN A 103 -9.74 3.60 13.01
C ASN A 103 -8.87 3.78 11.76
N ILE A 104 -8.90 4.94 11.10
CA ILE A 104 -7.91 5.32 10.09
C ILE A 104 -6.62 5.70 10.82
N THR A 105 -5.58 4.89 10.69
CA THR A 105 -4.29 5.07 11.39
C THR A 105 -3.17 5.53 10.47
N GLY A 106 -3.37 5.48 9.16
CA GLY A 106 -2.36 5.87 8.21
C GLY A 106 -2.81 5.93 6.78
N ALA A 107 -1.84 6.23 5.92
CA ALA A 107 -1.94 6.13 4.49
C ALA A 107 -0.82 5.25 3.94
N ILE A 108 -1.03 4.65 2.78
CA ILE A 108 -0.03 3.87 2.05
C ILE A 108 0.25 4.50 0.68
N HIS A 109 1.53 4.70 0.38
CA HIS A 109 2.01 5.10 -0.93
C HIS A 109 2.54 3.85 -1.64
N ASP A 110 1.64 3.20 -2.37
CA ASP A 110 1.94 2.05 -3.21
C ASP A 110 2.87 2.41 -4.39
N ASP A 111 3.74 1.49 -4.78
CA ASP A 111 4.76 1.68 -5.83
C ASP A 111 5.60 2.97 -5.67
N MET A 112 5.85 3.40 -4.42
CA MET A 112 6.40 4.73 -4.09
C MET A 112 7.55 5.16 -5.00
N LYS A 113 8.62 4.35 -5.09
CA LYS A 113 9.81 4.71 -5.86
C LYS A 113 9.49 4.93 -7.33
N GLY A 114 8.80 3.97 -7.96
CA GLY A 114 8.42 4.04 -9.37
C GLY A 114 7.54 5.26 -9.67
N LEU A 115 6.59 5.59 -8.79
CA LEU A 115 5.70 6.74 -8.97
C LEU A 115 6.41 8.08 -8.76
N VAL A 116 7.29 8.17 -7.77
CA VAL A 116 8.12 9.35 -7.51
C VAL A 116 9.06 9.63 -8.69
N GLU A 117 9.71 8.60 -9.25
CA GLU A 117 10.57 8.71 -10.43
C GLU A 117 9.77 9.13 -11.67
N LYS A 118 8.64 8.45 -11.94
CA LYS A 118 7.75 8.74 -13.07
C LYS A 118 7.26 10.19 -13.05
N SER A 119 6.92 10.71 -11.87
CA SER A 119 6.43 12.08 -11.69
C SER A 119 7.53 13.09 -11.34
N LYS A 120 8.81 12.67 -11.34
CA LYS A 120 9.98 13.50 -11.06
C LYS A 120 9.85 14.27 -9.73
N ILE A 121 9.30 13.61 -8.72
CA ILE A 121 9.13 14.17 -7.38
C ILE A 121 10.46 14.12 -6.66
N SER A 122 11.00 15.28 -6.29
CA SER A 122 12.20 15.37 -5.44
C SER A 122 11.88 15.00 -3.99
N VAL A 123 12.91 14.69 -3.20
CA VAL A 123 12.80 14.46 -1.74
C VAL A 123 12.05 15.59 -1.02
N ASN A 124 12.37 16.86 -1.32
CA ASN A 124 11.70 18.00 -0.71
C ASN A 124 10.22 18.12 -1.11
N GLN A 125 9.88 17.75 -2.35
CA GLN A 125 8.49 17.68 -2.78
C GLN A 125 7.76 16.53 -2.10
N TYR A 126 8.42 15.38 -1.90
CA TYR A 126 7.85 14.25 -1.18
C TYR A 126 7.50 14.61 0.28
N GLY A 127 8.33 15.43 0.93
CA GLY A 127 8.00 16.00 2.25
C GLY A 127 6.64 16.72 2.30
N LYS A 128 6.20 17.33 1.20
CA LYS A 128 4.86 17.97 1.13
C LYS A 128 3.72 16.96 1.18
N ILE A 129 3.90 15.75 0.65
CA ILE A 129 2.91 14.66 0.76
C ILE A 129 2.80 14.24 2.22
N TYR A 130 3.95 14.09 2.89
CA TYR A 130 4.01 13.74 4.31
C TYR A 130 3.36 14.81 5.21
N ASP A 131 3.66 16.09 4.98
CA ASP A 131 3.03 17.21 5.69
C ASP A 131 1.51 17.25 5.45
N ALA A 132 1.07 17.01 4.21
CA ALA A 132 -0.35 16.95 3.87
C ALA A 132 -1.07 15.83 4.62
N LEU A 133 -0.47 14.63 4.72
CA LEU A 133 -1.03 13.51 5.47
C LEU A 133 -1.22 13.86 6.95
N LYS A 134 -0.31 14.64 7.54
CA LYS A 134 -0.35 14.97 8.97
C LYS A 134 -1.13 16.25 9.30
N LYS A 135 -1.64 16.95 8.29
CA LYS A 135 -2.24 18.29 8.42
C LYS A 135 -3.39 18.38 9.42
N HIS A 136 -4.31 17.41 9.41
CA HIS A 136 -5.48 17.38 10.29
C HIS A 136 -5.34 16.37 11.43
N ASN A 137 -4.53 15.34 11.23
CA ASN A 137 -4.20 14.34 12.25
C ASN A 137 -2.69 14.01 12.21
N PRO A 138 -1.88 14.59 13.10
CA PRO A 138 -0.43 14.40 13.09
C PRO A 138 0.01 12.98 13.48
N ASN A 139 -0.90 12.16 14.02
CA ASN A 139 -0.59 10.79 14.44
C ASN A 139 -0.61 9.78 13.29
N LEU A 140 -1.17 10.15 12.13
CA LEU A 140 -1.22 9.25 10.97
C LEU A 140 0.17 8.84 10.53
N LYS A 141 0.31 7.57 10.16
CA LYS A 141 1.55 6.98 9.66
C LYS A 141 1.56 6.90 8.14
N LEU A 142 2.67 7.30 7.51
CA LEU A 142 2.89 7.04 6.08
C LEU A 142 3.60 5.69 5.91
N TRP A 143 2.88 4.73 5.33
CA TRP A 143 3.40 3.44 4.90
C TRP A 143 3.97 3.60 3.50
N SER A 144 5.22 3.22 3.32
CA SER A 144 5.92 3.33 2.05
C SER A 144 6.20 1.94 1.51
N VAL A 145 5.65 1.63 0.34
CA VAL A 145 5.95 0.37 -0.36
C VAL A 145 7.39 0.42 -0.86
N VAL A 146 8.14 -0.62 -0.51
CA VAL A 146 9.53 -0.83 -0.90
C VAL A 146 9.66 -2.25 -1.42
N TYR A 147 10.21 -2.41 -2.62
CA TYR A 147 10.49 -3.74 -3.15
C TYR A 147 11.90 -4.22 -2.79
N THR A 148 12.10 -5.53 -2.67
CA THR A 148 13.42 -6.10 -2.33
C THR A 148 14.52 -5.75 -3.34
N HIS A 149 14.17 -5.62 -4.62
CA HIS A 149 15.08 -5.17 -5.67
C HIS A 149 15.43 -3.67 -5.60
N GLU A 150 14.77 -2.91 -4.71
CA GLU A 150 15.03 -1.49 -4.44
C GLU A 150 15.85 -1.28 -3.17
N LEU A 151 16.28 -2.35 -2.49
CA LEU A 151 17.03 -2.28 -1.22
C LEU A 151 18.47 -1.82 -1.44
N ASP A 152 18.62 -0.52 -1.63
CA ASP A 152 19.88 0.21 -1.73
C ASP A 152 19.77 1.53 -0.93
N ALA A 153 20.75 1.81 -0.07
CA ALA A 153 20.74 3.01 0.77
C ALA A 153 20.79 4.31 -0.05
N GLU A 154 21.45 4.31 -1.21
CA GLU A 154 21.53 5.48 -2.08
C GLU A 154 20.18 5.79 -2.73
N VAL A 155 19.40 4.75 -3.06
CA VAL A 155 18.05 4.88 -3.62
C VAL A 155 17.11 5.61 -2.63
N TRP A 156 17.23 5.30 -1.33
CA TRP A 156 16.35 5.85 -0.29
C TRP A 156 16.90 7.09 0.41
N ALA A 157 18.04 7.61 -0.07
CA ALA A 157 18.69 8.76 0.51
C ALA A 157 17.74 9.98 0.55
N GLY A 158 17.54 10.53 1.75
CA GLY A 158 16.68 11.69 1.98
C GLY A 158 15.17 11.39 2.08
N PHE A 159 14.68 10.24 1.62
CA PHE A 159 13.26 9.87 1.74
C PHE A 159 12.89 9.33 3.12
N THR A 160 13.83 8.64 3.79
CA THR A 160 13.63 7.96 5.09
C THR A 160 12.95 8.79 6.19
N PRO A 161 13.19 10.11 6.35
CA PRO A 161 12.45 10.95 7.31
C PRO A 161 10.93 11.01 7.09
N PHE A 162 10.47 10.73 5.87
CA PHE A 162 9.06 10.76 5.47
C PHE A 162 8.41 9.37 5.44
N MET A 163 9.13 8.34 5.83
CA MET A 163 8.65 6.95 5.85
C MET A 163 8.43 6.55 7.30
N ASP A 164 7.18 6.37 7.72
CA ASP A 164 6.89 5.95 9.10
C ASP A 164 6.99 4.42 9.25
N ILE A 165 6.50 3.68 8.23
CA ILE A 165 6.48 2.22 8.19
C ILE A 165 6.95 1.77 6.81
N ILE A 166 7.85 0.78 6.78
CA ILE A 166 8.26 0.15 5.53
C ILE A 166 7.32 -1.00 5.23
N ASN A 167 6.64 -0.95 4.09
CA ASN A 167 5.82 -2.04 3.59
C ASN A 167 6.63 -2.80 2.54
N LEU A 168 7.33 -3.85 2.98
CA LEU A 168 8.33 -4.57 2.18
C LEU A 168 7.65 -5.63 1.31
N TRP A 169 7.93 -5.64 0.01
CA TRP A 169 7.38 -6.62 -0.93
C TRP A 169 8.46 -7.29 -1.78
N VAL A 170 8.24 -8.56 -2.08
CA VAL A 170 8.97 -9.28 -3.13
C VAL A 170 8.14 -9.19 -4.41
N TRP A 171 8.73 -8.68 -5.50
CA TRP A 171 8.00 -8.48 -6.76
C TRP A 171 7.78 -9.78 -7.52
N LYS A 172 8.83 -10.60 -7.65
CA LYS A 172 8.80 -11.88 -8.36
C LYS A 172 8.81 -13.02 -7.38
N SER A 173 7.87 -13.96 -7.50
CA SER A 173 7.82 -15.08 -6.54
C SER A 173 9.07 -15.96 -6.55
N GLU A 174 9.86 -15.96 -7.62
CA GLU A 174 11.14 -16.68 -7.67
C GLU A 174 12.17 -16.15 -6.68
N ASP A 175 12.09 -14.87 -6.32
CA ASP A 175 13.01 -14.20 -5.39
C ASP A 175 12.63 -14.45 -3.92
N LEU A 176 11.48 -15.08 -3.64
CA LEU A 176 11.04 -15.40 -2.26
C LEU A 176 12.02 -16.30 -1.52
N VAL A 177 12.86 -17.06 -2.24
CA VAL A 177 13.93 -17.86 -1.63
C VAL A 177 14.94 -17.01 -0.85
N ASN A 178 15.08 -15.73 -1.20
CA ASN A 178 16.02 -14.78 -0.58
C ASN A 178 15.37 -13.93 0.53
N LEU A 179 14.12 -14.23 0.91
CA LEU A 179 13.31 -13.35 1.76
C LEU A 179 13.97 -13.01 3.12
N GLU A 180 14.65 -13.96 3.75
CA GLU A 180 15.36 -13.72 5.01
C GLU A 180 16.51 -12.72 4.82
N GLU A 181 17.33 -12.91 3.78
CA GLU A 181 18.45 -12.02 3.45
C GLU A 181 17.96 -10.61 3.09
N ASP A 182 16.87 -10.53 2.31
CA ASP A 182 16.26 -9.25 1.94
C ASP A 182 15.63 -8.53 3.14
N LEU A 183 15.06 -9.26 4.09
CA LEU A 183 14.55 -8.68 5.34
C LEU A 183 15.69 -8.09 6.19
N ASP A 184 16.84 -8.77 6.26
CA ASP A 184 18.01 -8.25 6.96
C ASP A 184 18.61 -7.02 6.26
N ARG A 185 18.67 -7.03 4.92
CA ARG A 185 19.04 -5.82 4.14
C ARG A 185 18.08 -4.66 4.39
N CYS A 186 16.78 -4.94 4.45
CA CYS A 186 15.77 -3.92 4.77
C CYS A 186 16.00 -3.32 6.15
N ARG A 187 16.29 -4.14 7.17
CA ARG A 187 16.64 -3.66 8.52
C ARG A 187 17.93 -2.85 8.54
N MET A 188 18.92 -3.19 7.72
CA MET A 188 20.15 -2.41 7.63
C MET A 188 19.92 -1.00 7.03
N ILE A 189 19.04 -0.90 6.03
CA ILE A 189 18.73 0.37 5.36
C ILE A 189 17.78 1.23 6.22
N PHE A 190 16.84 0.58 6.92
CA PHE A 190 15.80 1.25 7.73
C PHE A 190 15.82 0.78 9.19
N PRO A 191 16.92 0.98 9.95
CA PRO A 191 17.14 0.34 11.25
C PRO A 191 16.10 0.69 12.31
N ASP A 192 15.52 1.89 12.24
CA ASP A 192 14.56 2.39 13.24
C ASP A 192 13.10 2.34 12.76
N LYS A 193 12.84 1.74 11.59
CA LYS A 193 11.49 1.71 11.00
C LYS A 193 10.84 0.35 11.24
N PRO A 194 9.59 0.32 11.73
CA PRO A 194 8.80 -0.91 11.69
C PRO A 194 8.65 -1.40 10.24
N ILE A 195 8.77 -2.71 10.06
CA ILE A 195 8.60 -3.37 8.77
C ILE A 195 7.31 -4.18 8.81
N ASN A 196 6.42 -3.92 7.86
CA ASN A 196 5.29 -4.78 7.54
C ASN A 196 5.63 -5.54 6.25
N LEU A 197 5.78 -6.87 6.36
CA LEU A 197 6.14 -7.72 5.23
C LEU A 197 4.88 -8.14 4.46
N GLY A 198 4.86 -7.85 3.16
CA GLY A 198 3.83 -8.31 2.25
C GLY A 198 3.91 -9.80 1.97
N CYS A 199 2.74 -10.46 1.96
CA CYS A 199 2.60 -11.85 1.54
C CYS A 199 1.53 -11.92 0.45
N TYR A 200 1.77 -12.70 -0.60
CA TYR A 200 0.86 -12.77 -1.74
C TYR A 200 0.69 -14.19 -2.29
N LEU A 201 -0.51 -14.43 -2.83
CA LEU A 201 -0.91 -15.71 -3.43
C LEU A 201 -0.85 -15.70 -4.95
N ARG A 202 -0.64 -14.53 -5.56
CA ARG A 202 -0.64 -14.34 -7.01
C ARG A 202 0.62 -13.60 -7.46
N ASP A 203 1.38 -14.20 -8.37
CA ASP A 203 2.54 -13.56 -8.99
C ASP A 203 2.09 -12.75 -10.21
N TYR A 204 2.17 -11.43 -10.11
CA TYR A 204 1.77 -10.52 -11.19
C TYR A 204 2.67 -10.60 -12.43
N THR A 205 3.94 -11.00 -12.27
CA THR A 205 4.89 -11.17 -13.38
C THR A 205 4.63 -12.45 -14.19
N LEU A 206 4.12 -13.50 -13.53
CA LEU A 206 3.73 -14.76 -14.17
C LEU A 206 2.28 -14.78 -14.64
N VAL A 207 1.47 -13.79 -14.22
CA VAL A 207 0.03 -13.76 -14.45
C VAL A 207 -0.66 -15.05 -13.92
N ALA A 208 -0.16 -15.58 -12.79
CA ALA A 208 -0.56 -16.88 -12.25
C ALA A 208 -0.48 -16.93 -10.71
N PRO A 209 -1.11 -17.93 -10.05
CA PRO A 209 -0.88 -18.18 -8.63
C PRO A 209 0.60 -18.44 -8.32
N VAL A 210 1.04 -18.06 -7.13
CA VAL A 210 2.40 -18.39 -6.63
C VAL A 210 2.51 -19.91 -6.48
N PRO A 211 3.53 -20.55 -7.11
CA PRO A 211 3.79 -21.97 -6.92
C PRO A 211 3.94 -22.36 -5.44
N MET A 212 3.41 -23.53 -5.06
CA MET A 212 3.35 -23.96 -3.65
C MET A 212 4.72 -24.14 -2.99
N ASP A 213 5.75 -24.50 -3.75
CA ASP A 213 7.14 -24.56 -3.30
C ASP A 213 7.66 -23.18 -2.92
N ARG A 214 7.31 -22.14 -3.68
CA ARG A 214 7.70 -20.75 -3.40
C ARG A 214 6.88 -20.14 -2.28
N LEU A 215 5.58 -20.46 -2.21
CA LEU A 215 4.67 -19.94 -1.20
C LEU A 215 5.21 -20.20 0.21
N LYS A 216 5.83 -21.36 0.45
CA LYS A 216 6.38 -21.78 1.75
C LYS A 216 7.46 -20.86 2.31
N HIS A 217 8.12 -20.04 1.50
CA HIS A 217 9.12 -19.10 2.00
C HIS A 217 8.51 -17.91 2.77
N GLN A 218 7.19 -17.69 2.67
CA GLN A 218 6.49 -16.58 3.33
C GLN A 218 5.90 -16.93 4.72
N TRP A 219 6.20 -18.11 5.28
CA TRP A 219 5.52 -18.69 6.47
C TRP A 219 6.49 -19.31 7.47
#